data_AF-A0A968GAR9-F1
#
_entry.id   AF-A0A968GAR9-F1
#
_cell.length_a   1.000
_cell.length_b   1.000
_cell.length_c   1.000
_cell.angle_alpha   90.00
_cell.angle_beta   90.00
_cell.angle_gamma   90.00
#
_symmetry.space_group_name_H-M   'P 1'
#
loop_
_entity.id
_entity.type
_entity.pdbx_description
1 polymer ?
#
loop_
_entity_poly.entity_id
_entity_poly.type
_entity_poly.pdbx_seq_one_letter_code
_entity_poly.pdbx_strand_id
1 'polypeptide(L)'
;MNNIFFIMNITLFVAGILLFSIRTILFFRSKSYEEQVAMNALATMRVGILLVMVSIAGFVSSQLGQSPLAIINTMILVGLIVFLLLLLFTAQLSKWLSVLAIRADLQKMQQQDGKEAPKVMIVEEPYADDE
;
A
#
# COMPACT_ATOMS: atom_id res chain seq x y z
N MET A 1 -12.82 7.82 -33.03
CA MET A 1 -12.92 7.08 -31.75
C MET A 1 -11.56 6.84 -31.10
N ASN A 2 -10.53 6.32 -31.81
CA ASN A 2 -9.20 6.07 -31.24
C ASN A 2 -8.55 7.28 -30.54
N ASN A 3 -8.68 8.49 -31.10
CA ASN A 3 -8.07 9.69 -30.51
C ASN A 3 -8.65 10.04 -29.12
N ILE A 4 -9.94 9.78 -28.87
CA ILE A 4 -10.59 10.08 -27.58
C ILE A 4 -10.10 9.12 -26.50
N PHE A 5 -10.06 7.81 -26.80
CA PHE A 5 -9.55 6.81 -25.87
C PHE A 5 -8.05 6.99 -25.59
N PHE A 6 -7.28 7.40 -26.59
CA PHE A 6 -5.87 7.73 -26.41
C PHE A 6 -5.66 8.89 -25.44
N ILE A 7 -6.38 10.00 -25.64
CA ILE A 7 -6.31 11.18 -24.75
C ILE A 7 -6.75 10.81 -23.33
N MET A 8 -7.85 10.08 -23.18
CA MET A 8 -8.35 9.64 -21.88
C MET A 8 -7.32 8.80 -21.12
N ASN A 9 -6.70 7.81 -21.77
CA ASN A 9 -5.70 6.96 -21.14
C ASN A 9 -4.46 7.77 -20.75
N ILE A 10 -3.96 8.66 -21.60
CA ILE A 10 -2.80 9.52 -21.26
C ILE A 10 -3.13 10.44 -20.07
N THR A 11 -4.32 11.04 -20.02
CA THR A 11 -4.72 11.87 -18.88
C THR A 11 -4.75 11.07 -17.58
N LEU A 12 -5.31 9.85 -17.61
CA LEU A 12 -5.32 8.95 -16.46
C LEU A 12 -3.91 8.51 -16.05
N PHE A 13 -3.03 8.29 -17.02
CA PHE A 13 -1.63 7.93 -16.77
C PHE A 13 -0.89 9.04 -16.05
N VAL A 14 -0.95 10.27 -16.58
CA VAL A 14 -0.29 11.44 -16.02
C VAL A 14 -0.86 11.76 -14.63
N ALA A 15 -2.19 11.71 -14.47
CA ALA A 15 -2.83 11.90 -13.17
C ALA A 15 -2.38 10.85 -12.14
N GLY A 16 -2.31 9.58 -12.54
CA GLY A 16 -1.84 8.49 -11.69
C GLY A 16 -0.38 8.67 -11.24
N ILE A 17 0.51 9.04 -12.17
CA ILE A 17 1.92 9.34 -11.86
C ILE A 17 2.05 10.54 -10.93
N LEU A 18 1.32 11.64 -11.19
CA LEU A 18 1.34 12.82 -10.35
C LEU A 18 0.87 12.51 -8.93
N LEU A 19 -0.26 11.81 -8.79
CA LEU A 19 -0.79 11.39 -7.49
C LEU A 19 0.21 10.52 -6.73
N PHE A 20 0.80 9.53 -7.40
CA PHE A 20 1.79 8.65 -6.80
C PHE A 20 3.04 9.43 -6.36
N SER A 21 3.56 10.29 -7.23
CA SER A 21 4.81 11.03 -7.00
C SER A 21 4.66 12.08 -5.88
N ILE A 22 3.60 12.89 -5.95
CA ILE A 22 3.30 13.90 -4.92
C ILE A 22 3.15 13.22 -3.56
N ARG A 23 2.40 12.12 -3.48
CA ARG A 23 2.20 11.45 -2.19
C ARG A 23 3.46 10.80 -1.66
N THR A 24 4.30 10.25 -2.54
CA THR A 24 5.62 9.69 -2.17
C THR A 24 6.53 10.77 -1.59
N ILE A 25 6.61 11.93 -2.25
CA ILE A 25 7.40 13.06 -1.74
C ILE A 25 6.88 13.54 -0.37
N LEU A 26 5.56 13.65 -0.21
CA LEU A 26 4.95 14.05 1.06
C LEU A 26 5.19 13.03 2.18
N PHE A 27 5.17 11.74 1.86
CA PHE A 27 5.43 10.67 2.81
C PHE A 27 6.86 10.73 3.37
N PHE A 28 7.86 10.98 2.52
CA PHE A 28 9.25 11.11 2.97
C PHE A 28 9.59 12.46 3.62
N ARG A 29 8.80 13.52 3.38
CA ARG A 29 9.00 14.83 4.02
C ARG A 29 8.32 14.98 5.39
N SER A 30 7.35 14.12 5.74
CA SER A 30 6.64 14.25 7.02
C SER A 30 7.56 13.86 8.18
N LYS A 31 7.74 14.78 9.14
CA LYS A 31 8.51 14.55 10.37
C LYS A 31 7.66 13.93 11.49
N SER A 32 6.34 14.10 11.46
CA SER A 32 5.41 13.40 12.34
C SER A 32 4.77 12.23 11.57
N TYR A 33 5.07 11.02 12.04
CA TYR A 33 4.41 9.81 11.61
C TYR A 33 3.16 9.61 12.48
N GLU A 34 2.11 10.36 12.17
CA GLU A 34 0.77 9.99 12.64
C GLU A 34 0.28 8.82 11.79
N GLU A 35 -0.14 7.74 12.43
CA GLU A 35 -0.61 6.51 11.76
C GLU A 35 -1.70 6.80 10.73
N GLN A 36 -2.59 7.74 11.03
CA GLN A 36 -3.65 8.18 10.13
C GLN A 36 -3.12 8.85 8.86
N VAL A 37 -2.03 9.63 8.96
CA VAL A 37 -1.39 10.27 7.80
C VAL A 37 -0.68 9.24 6.94
N ALA A 38 -0.02 8.25 7.55
CA ALA A 38 0.62 7.13 6.85
C ALA A 38 -0.40 6.25 6.12
N MET A 39 -1.53 5.93 6.76
CA MET A 39 -2.62 5.15 6.16
C MET A 39 -3.27 5.89 4.99
N ASN A 40 -3.53 7.19 5.15
CA ASN A 40 -4.04 8.02 4.05
C ASN A 40 -3.01 8.13 2.91
N ALA A 41 -1.71 8.22 3.23
CA ALA A 41 -0.65 8.23 2.21
C ALA A 41 -0.61 6.94 1.40
N LEU A 42 -0.66 5.82 2.09
CA LEU A 42 -0.69 4.50 1.47
C LEU A 42 -1.93 4.33 0.59
N ALA A 43 -3.11 4.79 1.05
CA ALA A 43 -4.34 4.75 0.26
C ALA A 43 -4.23 5.58 -1.03
N THR A 44 -3.73 6.82 -0.95
CA THR A 44 -3.56 7.66 -2.15
C THR A 44 -2.52 7.08 -3.12
N MET A 45 -1.43 6.50 -2.61
CA MET A 45 -0.43 5.81 -3.45
C MET A 45 -1.05 4.63 -4.22
N ARG A 46 -1.91 3.83 -3.56
CA ARG A 46 -2.62 2.72 -4.21
C ARG A 46 -3.52 3.21 -5.34
N VAL A 47 -4.26 4.31 -5.12
CA VAL A 47 -5.10 4.91 -6.16
C VAL A 47 -4.23 5.38 -7.34
N GLY A 48 -3.09 5.99 -7.09
CA GLY A 48 -2.13 6.38 -8.13
C GLY A 48 -1.66 5.18 -8.97
N ILE A 49 -1.22 4.10 -8.32
CA ILE A 49 -0.79 2.86 -9.00
C ILE A 49 -1.94 2.25 -9.83
N LEU A 50 -3.15 2.21 -9.26
CA LEU A 50 -4.32 1.67 -9.94
C LEU A 50 -4.65 2.47 -11.21
N LEU A 51 -4.62 3.80 -11.15
CA LEU A 51 -4.83 4.66 -12.32
C LEU A 51 -3.79 4.43 -13.43
N VAL A 52 -2.52 4.27 -13.05
CA VAL A 52 -1.44 3.98 -14.00
C VAL A 52 -1.68 2.63 -14.70
N MET A 53 -1.96 1.57 -13.93
CA MET A 53 -2.15 0.23 -14.50
C MET A 53 -3.40 0.11 -15.38
N VAL A 54 -4.51 0.73 -14.96
CA VAL A 54 -5.74 0.78 -15.74
C VAL A 54 -5.53 1.56 -17.05
N SER A 55 -4.80 2.67 -16.99
CA SER A 55 -4.44 3.44 -18.19
C SER A 55 -3.59 2.63 -19.17
N ILE A 56 -2.55 1.93 -18.68
CA ILE A 56 -1.70 1.08 -19.53
C ILE A 56 -2.54 -0.02 -20.20
N ALA A 57 -3.44 -0.67 -19.45
CA ALA A 57 -4.33 -1.69 -20.01
C ALA A 57 -5.26 -1.11 -21.09
N GLY A 58 -5.82 0.07 -20.86
CA GLY A 58 -6.63 0.78 -21.84
C GLY A 58 -5.84 1.16 -23.09
N PHE A 59 -4.60 1.61 -22.92
CA PHE A 59 -3.69 1.94 -24.00
C PHE A 59 -3.35 0.71 -24.87
N VAL A 60 -2.90 -0.38 -24.25
CA VAL A 60 -2.54 -1.62 -24.94
C VAL A 60 -3.76 -2.19 -25.68
N SER A 61 -4.92 -2.25 -25.02
CA SER A 61 -6.15 -2.76 -25.65
C SER A 61 -6.58 -1.93 -26.85
N SER A 62 -6.40 -0.61 -26.79
CA SER A 62 -6.63 0.30 -27.92
C SER A 62 -5.67 0.05 -29.09
N GLN A 63 -4.38 -0.19 -28.80
CA GLN A 63 -3.38 -0.51 -29.84
C GLN A 63 -3.63 -1.87 -30.50
N LEU A 64 -4.24 -2.81 -29.77
CA LEU A 64 -4.67 -4.11 -30.31
C LEU A 64 -5.92 -4.02 -31.19
N GLY A 65 -6.47 -2.82 -31.42
CA GLY A 65 -7.64 -2.61 -32.27
C GLY A 65 -8.93 -3.18 -31.68
N GLN A 66 -8.99 -3.41 -30.36
CA GLN A 66 -10.18 -3.94 -29.71
C GLN A 66 -11.34 -2.94 -29.78
N SER A 67 -12.57 -3.47 -29.73
CA SER A 67 -13.76 -2.62 -29.66
C SER A 67 -13.76 -1.78 -28.38
N PRO A 68 -14.37 -0.57 -28.39
CA PRO A 68 -14.45 0.29 -27.20
C PRO A 68 -14.99 -0.42 -25.95
N LEU A 69 -15.97 -1.30 -26.12
CA LEU A 69 -16.55 -2.07 -25.02
C LEU A 69 -15.56 -3.08 -24.43
N ALA A 70 -14.77 -3.74 -25.28
CA ALA A 70 -13.72 -4.67 -24.85
C ALA A 70 -12.57 -3.95 -24.13
N ILE A 71 -12.21 -2.73 -24.56
CA ILE A 71 -11.23 -1.89 -23.88
C ILE A 71 -11.71 -1.55 -22.47
N ILE A 72 -12.95 -1.09 -22.32
CA ILE A 72 -13.53 -0.75 -21.01
C ILE A 72 -13.58 -1.97 -20.09
N ASN A 73 -14.02 -3.13 -20.59
CA ASN A 73 -14.05 -4.37 -19.81
C ASN A 73 -12.65 -4.79 -19.35
N THR A 74 -11.64 -4.69 -20.22
CA THR A 74 -10.26 -4.99 -19.87
C THR A 74 -9.72 -4.02 -18.81
N MET A 75 -10.02 -2.73 -18.95
CA MET A 75 -9.65 -1.71 -17.96
C MET A 75 -10.25 -1.99 -16.59
N ILE A 76 -11.54 -2.35 -16.53
CA ILE A 76 -12.23 -2.71 -15.27
C ILE A 76 -11.62 -3.97 -14.67
N LEU A 77 -11.39 -5.01 -15.48
CA LEU A 77 -10.82 -6.28 -15.02
C LEU A 77 -9.41 -6.10 -14.45
N VAL A 78 -8.54 -5.39 -15.18
CA VAL A 78 -7.18 -5.07 -14.70
C VAL A 78 -7.25 -4.21 -13.43
N GLY A 79 -8.15 -3.23 -13.38
CA GLY A 79 -8.37 -2.42 -12.18
C GLY A 79 -8.74 -3.27 -10.96
N LEU A 80 -9.65 -4.23 -11.11
CA LEU A 80 -10.06 -5.17 -10.06
C LEU A 80 -8.91 -6.07 -9.61
N ILE A 81 -8.18 -6.68 -10.55
CA ILE A 81 -7.04 -7.56 -10.24
C ILE A 81 -5.96 -6.78 -9.49
N VAL A 82 -5.57 -5.61 -10.00
CA VAL A 82 -4.56 -4.76 -9.36
C VAL A 82 -5.03 -4.31 -7.98
N PHE A 83 -6.30 -3.94 -7.83
CA PHE A 83 -6.85 -3.57 -6.53
C PHE A 83 -6.74 -4.72 -5.50
N LEU A 84 -7.14 -5.93 -5.89
CA LEU A 84 -7.02 -7.12 -5.03
C LEU A 84 -5.56 -7.41 -4.67
N LEU A 85 -4.64 -7.34 -5.63
CA LEU A 85 -3.21 -7.52 -5.38
C LEU A 85 -2.64 -6.47 -4.42
N LEU A 86 -3.08 -5.21 -4.53
CA LEU A 86 -2.67 -4.14 -3.61
C LEU A 86 -3.20 -4.35 -2.19
N LEU A 87 -4.40 -4.92 -2.04
CA LEU A 87 -4.94 -5.31 -0.72
C LEU A 87 -4.10 -6.44 -0.10
N LEU A 88 -3.78 -7.47 -0.88
CA LEU A 88 -2.93 -8.58 -0.42
C LEU A 88 -1.52 -8.10 -0.06
N PHE A 89 -0.92 -7.26 -0.91
CA PHE A 89 0.38 -6.66 -0.66
C PHE A 89 0.40 -5.84 0.63
N THR A 90 -0.67 -5.07 0.90
CA THR A 90 -0.80 -4.33 2.16
C THR A 90 -0.85 -5.24 3.37
N ALA A 91 -1.64 -6.32 3.30
CA ALA A 91 -1.74 -7.28 4.39
C ALA A 91 -0.39 -7.95 4.67
N GLN A 92 0.39 -8.25 3.63
CA GLN A 92 1.73 -8.80 3.78
C GLN A 92 2.74 -7.76 4.30
N LEU A 93 2.70 -6.54 3.79
CA LEU A 93 3.56 -5.44 4.27
C LEU A 93 3.31 -5.17 5.76
N SER A 94 2.05 -5.20 6.21
CA SER A 94 1.69 -5.03 7.62
C SER A 94 2.32 -6.11 8.51
N LYS A 95 2.25 -7.40 8.11
CA LYS A 95 2.91 -8.51 8.82
C LYS A 95 4.44 -8.36 8.84
N TRP A 96 5.03 -7.87 7.76
CA TRP A 96 6.48 -7.70 7.68
C TRP A 96 6.96 -6.52 8.53
N LEU A 97 6.22 -5.41 8.51
CA LEU A 97 6.48 -4.23 9.34
C LEU A 97 6.31 -4.53 10.83
N SER A 98 5.32 -5.33 11.24
CA SER A 98 5.18 -5.73 12.64
C SER A 98 6.38 -6.56 13.12
N VAL A 99 6.87 -7.48 12.29
CA VAL A 99 8.08 -8.26 12.60
C VAL A 99 9.32 -7.37 12.68
N LEU A 100 9.48 -6.41 11.77
CA LEU A 100 10.58 -5.45 11.80
C LEU A 100 10.53 -4.54 13.03
N ALA A 101 9.33 -4.06 13.40
CA ALA A 101 9.13 -3.25 14.59
C ALA A 101 9.51 -4.03 15.85
N ILE A 102 9.05 -5.29 15.98
CA ILE A 102 9.43 -6.18 17.09
C ILE A 102 10.94 -6.40 17.13
N ARG A 103 11.59 -6.63 15.97
CA ARG A 103 13.06 -6.82 15.92
C ARG A 103 13.83 -5.55 16.27
N ALA A 104 13.38 -4.38 15.81
CA ALA A 104 14.00 -3.10 16.13
C ALA A 104 13.83 -2.75 17.61
N ASP A 105 12.68 -3.10 18.20
CA ASP A 105 12.42 -2.91 19.63
C ASP A 105 13.27 -3.85 20.49
N LEU A 106 13.37 -5.14 20.12
CA LEU A 106 14.27 -6.11 20.74
C LEU A 106 15.75 -5.71 20.64
N GLN A 107 16.19 -5.12 19.52
CA GLN A 107 17.56 -4.61 19.38
C GLN A 107 17.84 -3.41 20.28
N LYS A 108 16.86 -2.53 20.48
CA LYS A 108 16.97 -1.42 21.44
C LYS A 108 16.99 -1.93 22.88
N MET A 109 16.17 -2.93 23.21
CA MET A 109 16.20 -3.59 24.52
C MET A 109 17.53 -4.29 24.76
N GLN A 110 18.11 -4.99 23.77
CA GLN A 110 19.44 -5.59 23.89
C GLN A 110 20.58 -4.56 24.00
N GLN A 111 20.42 -3.35 23.42
CA GLN A 111 21.39 -2.26 23.60
C GLN A 111 21.25 -1.59 24.98
N GLN A 112 20.07 -1.63 25.59
CA GLN A 112 19.86 -1.15 26.97
C GLN A 112 20.27 -2.20 28.02
N ASP A 113 20.22 -3.49 27.70
CA ASP A 113 20.61 -4.62 28.58
C ASP A 113 22.13 -4.85 28.73
N GLY A 114 22.94 -3.85 28.39
CA GLY A 114 24.27 -3.68 28.99
C GLY A 114 24.22 -3.00 30.37
N LYS A 115 23.07 -2.48 30.79
CA LYS A 115 22.80 -1.89 32.11
C LYS A 115 21.37 -2.23 32.55
N GLU A 116 21.26 -3.35 33.26
CA GLU A 116 20.10 -3.79 34.05
C GLU A 116 18.87 -4.28 33.25
N ALA A 117 18.79 -5.61 33.15
CA ALA A 117 17.64 -6.41 32.75
C ALA A 117 16.32 -5.88 33.33
N PRO A 118 15.37 -5.39 32.50
CA PRO A 118 14.01 -5.21 32.96
C PRO A 118 13.42 -6.61 33.16
N LYS A 119 13.29 -7.03 34.42
CA LYS A 119 12.48 -8.18 34.81
C LYS A 119 11.07 -7.97 34.24
N VAL A 120 10.76 -8.67 33.15
CA VAL A 120 9.40 -8.85 32.69
C VAL A 120 8.68 -9.64 33.78
N MET A 121 7.89 -8.95 34.61
CA MET A 121 6.92 -9.60 35.48
C MET A 121 5.85 -10.17 34.57
N ILE A 122 6.00 -11.44 34.21
CA ILE A 122 4.89 -12.23 33.67
C ILE A 122 3.91 -12.33 34.84
N VAL A 123 2.82 -11.58 34.77
CA VAL A 123 1.67 -11.79 35.65
C VAL A 123 1.05 -13.09 35.18
N GLU A 124 1.48 -14.21 35.79
CA GLU A 124 0.73 -15.46 35.72
C GLU A 124 -0.66 -15.17 36.30
N GLU A 125 -1.70 -15.41 35.51
CA GLU A 125 -3.08 -15.42 35.99
C GLU A 125 -3.12 -16.33 37.23
N PRO A 126 -3.66 -15.86 38.37
CA PRO A 126 -3.80 -16.72 39.52
C PRO A 126 -4.72 -17.86 39.12
N TYR A 127 -4.20 -19.09 39.13
CA TYR A 127 -5.03 -20.27 39.24
C TYR A 127 -5.96 -20.05 40.45
N ALA A 128 -7.24 -19.89 40.16
CA ALA A 128 -8.28 -20.05 41.16
C ALA A 128 -8.35 -21.55 41.48
N ASP A 129 -7.57 -21.96 42.48
CA ASP A 129 -7.91 -23.13 43.28
C ASP A 129 -9.09 -22.72 44.16
N ASP A 130 -10.31 -23.05 43.73
CA ASP A 130 -11.49 -23.04 44.58
C ASP A 130 -12.12 -24.46 44.57
N GLU A 131 -11.90 -25.15 45.70
CA GLU A 131 -12.64 -26.26 46.36
C GLU A 131 -13.02 -27.55 45.61
#